data_AF-A0A258UW11-F1
#
_entry.id   AF-A0A258UW11-F1
#
_cell.length_a   1.000
_cell.length_b   1.000
_cell.length_c   1.000
_cell.angle_alpha   90.00
_cell.angle_beta   90.00
_cell.angle_gamma   90.00
#
_symmetry.space_group_name_H-M   'P 1'
#
loop_
_entity.id
_entity.type
_entity.pdbx_description
1 polymer ?
#
loop_
_entity_poly.entity_id
_entity_poly.type
_entity_poly.pdbx_seq_one_letter_code
_entity_poly.pdbx_strand_id
1 'polypeptide(L)'
;MIIHRIGFHEMLQAVIGPLIDIPRVPLEPGTLLSDLRLDALDRATIAVELDVAYGIEIPDADIQSWLTLADIAATLKRLAPQEDYQPEGHLKGQPQGVRA
;
A
#
# COMPACT_ATOMS: atom_id res chain seq x y z
N MET A 1 -15.05 -21.91 1.49
CA MET A 1 -14.38 -20.87 0.67
C MET A 1 -14.50 -19.57 1.43
N ILE A 2 -13.47 -19.19 2.20
CA ILE A 2 -13.51 -18.00 3.06
C ILE A 2 -12.90 -16.85 2.27
N ILE A 3 -13.77 -16.04 1.65
CA ILE A 3 -13.37 -14.78 1.04
C ILE A 3 -12.99 -13.85 2.21
N HIS A 4 -11.69 -13.68 2.45
CA HIS A 4 -11.23 -12.77 3.48
C HIS A 4 -11.53 -11.34 3.05
N ARG A 5 -12.57 -10.75 3.64
CA ARG A 5 -12.59 -9.30 3.86
C ARG A 5 -11.44 -8.97 4.81
N ILE A 6 -10.25 -8.78 4.25
CA ILE A 6 -9.13 -8.19 4.99
C ILE A 6 -9.62 -6.80 5.44
N GLY A 7 -9.68 -6.58 6.75
CA GLY A 7 -10.09 -5.31 7.30
C GLY A 7 -9.14 -4.21 6.87
N PHE A 8 -9.64 -2.99 6.70
CA PHE A 8 -8.80 -1.84 6.31
C PHE A 8 -7.54 -1.68 7.20
N HIS A 9 -7.66 -1.97 8.50
CA HIS A 9 -6.53 -1.97 9.43
C HIS A 9 -5.53 -3.13 9.19
N GLU A 10 -6.02 -4.32 8.82
CA GLU A 10 -5.18 -5.48 8.48
C GLU A 10 -4.41 -5.26 7.17
N MET A 11 -5.02 -4.59 6.19
CA MET A 11 -4.37 -4.15 4.96
C MET A 11 -3.24 -3.16 5.24
N LEU A 12 -3.50 -2.11 6.04
CA LEU A 12 -2.43 -1.17 6.43
C LEU A 12 -1.31 -1.90 7.18
N GLN A 13 -1.62 -2.80 8.11
CA GLN A 13 -0.61 -3.63 8.78
C GLN A 13 0.18 -4.51 7.80
N ALA A 14 -0.46 -5.08 6.77
CA ALA A 14 0.19 -5.96 5.81
C ALA A 14 1.14 -5.23 4.83
N VAL A 15 0.80 -4.00 4.43
CA VAL A 15 1.62 -3.19 3.50
C VAL A 15 2.63 -2.31 4.23
N ILE A 16 2.20 -1.63 5.29
CA ILE A 16 3.03 -0.68 6.02
C ILE A 16 3.88 -1.39 7.10
N GLY A 17 3.36 -2.44 7.74
CA GLY A 17 4.08 -3.18 8.79
C GLY A 17 5.42 -3.81 8.34
N PRO A 18 5.58 -4.32 7.12
CA PRO A 18 6.89 -4.76 6.60
C PRO A 18 7.82 -3.61 6.20
N LEU A 19 7.27 -2.45 5.82
CA LEU A 19 8.04 -1.27 5.40
C LEU A 19 8.60 -0.47 6.58
N ILE A 20 8.00 -0.58 7.76
CA ILE A 20 8.46 0.15 8.95
C ILE A 20 8.71 -0.78 10.13
N ASP A 21 9.95 -0.76 10.61
CA ASP A 21 10.41 -1.46 11.82
C ASP A 21 9.90 -0.75 13.11
N ILE A 22 8.57 -0.69 13.30
CA ILE A 22 7.92 -0.15 14.50
C ILE A 22 7.38 -1.30 15.36
N PRO A 23 7.64 -1.33 16.67
CA PRO A 23 7.08 -2.34 17.57
C PRO A 23 5.55 -2.20 17.72
N ARG A 24 4.78 -2.89 16.86
CA ARG A 24 3.32 -3.08 16.91
C ARG A 24 2.53 -1.92 17.53
N VAL A 25 2.75 -0.71 17.02
CA VAL A 25 1.98 0.47 17.45
C VAL A 25 0.55 0.33 16.89
N PRO A 26 -0.50 0.64 17.66
CA PRO A 26 -1.85 0.69 17.11
C PRO A 26 -1.92 1.72 15.98
N LEU A 27 -2.09 1.23 14.74
CA LEU A 27 -2.26 2.05 13.55
C LEU A 27 -3.68 2.62 13.50
N GLU A 28 -3.89 3.77 14.12
CA GLU A 28 -5.16 4.48 14.11
C GLU A 28 -5.27 5.38 12.86
N PRO A 29 -6.48 5.63 12.32
CA PRO A 29 -6.63 6.47 11.12
C PRO A 29 -6.03 7.88 11.29
N GLY A 30 -6.08 8.45 12.50
CA GLY A 30 -5.52 9.76 12.80
C GLY A 30 -4.01 9.79 13.03
N THR A 31 -3.31 8.65 13.02
CA THR A 31 -1.86 8.60 13.22
C THR A 31 -1.15 9.30 12.07
N LEU A 32 -0.29 10.27 12.41
CA LEU A 32 0.52 11.00 11.44
C LEU A 32 1.62 10.09 10.87
N LEU A 33 1.88 10.21 9.58
CA LEU A 33 2.97 9.48 8.92
C LEU A 33 4.34 9.90 9.49
N SER A 34 4.48 11.15 9.94
CA SER A 34 5.68 11.64 10.65
C SER A 34 5.93 10.92 11.98
N ASP A 35 4.88 10.53 12.71
CA ASP A 35 5.00 9.84 14.00
C ASP A 35 5.44 8.39 13.80
N LEU A 36 5.08 7.81 12.65
CA LEU A 36 5.59 6.53 12.14
C LEU A 36 6.99 6.66 11.51
N ARG A 37 7.58 7.86 11.51
CA ARG A 37 8.86 8.22 10.87
C ARG A 37 8.92 8.02 9.35
N LEU A 38 7.77 8.01 8.68
CA LEU A 38 7.67 7.90 7.23
C LEU A 38 8.01 9.21 6.52
N ASP A 39 9.02 9.18 5.66
CA ASP A 39 9.39 10.31 4.81
C ASP A 39 8.70 10.28 3.43
N ALA A 40 9.17 11.11 2.49
CA ALA A 40 8.60 11.19 1.15
C ALA A 40 8.92 9.97 0.26
N LEU A 41 10.07 9.33 0.46
CA LEU A 41 10.45 8.09 -0.21
C LEU A 41 9.63 6.92 0.31
N ASP A 42 9.39 6.86 1.62
CA ASP A 42 8.53 5.83 2.21
C ASP A 42 7.08 5.96 1.71
N ARG A 43 6.55 7.20 1.62
CA ARG A 43 5.21 7.45 1.01
C ARG A 43 5.13 6.98 -0.44
N ALA A 44 6.16 7.25 -1.25
CA ALA A 44 6.21 6.77 -2.63
C ALA A 44 6.29 5.23 -2.69
N THR A 45 7.03 4.59 -1.79
CA THR A 45 7.12 3.13 -1.70
C THR A 45 5.77 2.51 -1.31
N ILE A 46 5.10 3.05 -0.28
CA ILE A 46 3.75 2.65 0.12
C ILE A 46 2.77 2.79 -1.07
N ALA A 47 2.86 3.88 -1.85
CA ALA A 47 2.01 4.07 -3.01
C ALA A 47 2.22 3.02 -4.10
N VAL A 48 3.47 2.63 -4.39
CA VAL A 48 3.79 1.57 -5.36
C VAL A 48 3.28 0.20 -4.89
N GLU A 49 3.49 -0.14 -3.61
CA GLU A 49 2.98 -1.40 -3.06
C GLU A 49 1.45 -1.46 -3.08
N LEU A 50 0.78 -0.35 -2.77
CA LEU A 50 -0.69 -0.24 -2.86
C LEU A 50 -1.20 -0.28 -4.30
N ASP A 51 -0.49 0.33 -5.25
CA ASP A 51 -0.82 0.26 -6.67
C ASP A 51 -0.74 -1.20 -7.17
N VAL A 52 0.32 -1.93 -6.83
CA VAL A 52 0.45 -3.36 -7.18
C VAL A 52 -0.59 -4.23 -6.44
N ALA A 53 -0.89 -3.93 -5.18
CA ALA A 53 -1.83 -4.67 -4.34
C ALA A 53 -3.32 -4.42 -4.65
N TYR A 54 -3.65 -3.44 -5.49
CA TYR A 54 -5.04 -3.14 -5.89
C TYR A 54 -5.25 -2.90 -7.39
N GLY A 55 -4.19 -2.59 -8.15
CA GLY A 55 -4.18 -2.27 -9.59
C GLY A 55 -4.83 -0.91 -9.92
N ILE A 56 -4.29 0.23 -9.43
CA ILE A 56 -5.07 1.49 -9.26
C ILE A 56 -4.44 2.83 -9.67
N GLU A 57 -3.14 2.91 -10.02
CA GLU A 57 -2.43 4.15 -10.45
C GLU A 57 -2.63 5.35 -9.50
N ILE A 58 -1.97 5.35 -8.32
CA ILE A 58 -2.07 6.45 -7.34
C ILE A 58 -1.33 7.71 -7.85
N PRO A 59 -1.99 8.86 -8.04
CA PRO A 59 -1.33 10.07 -8.52
C PRO A 59 -0.32 10.68 -7.52
N ASP A 60 0.83 11.16 -8.00
CA ASP A 60 1.86 11.84 -7.18
C ASP A 60 1.30 12.97 -6.29
N ALA A 61 0.29 13.71 -6.78
CA ALA A 61 -0.35 14.77 -6.02
C ALA A 61 -1.09 14.25 -4.77
N ASP A 62 -1.69 13.06 -4.84
CA ASP A 62 -2.27 12.40 -3.68
C ASP A 62 -1.19 11.93 -2.70
N ILE A 63 -0.11 11.31 -3.21
CA ILE A 63 1.03 10.83 -2.40
C ILE A 63 1.68 11.98 -1.62
N GLN A 64 1.82 13.15 -2.25
CA GLN A 64 2.33 14.37 -1.60
C GLN A 64 1.34 14.98 -0.60
N SER A 65 0.05 14.71 -0.72
CA SER A 65 -0.99 15.21 0.19
C SER A 65 -1.16 14.38 1.47
N TRP A 66 -0.63 13.15 1.52
CA TRP A 66 -0.79 12.26 2.66
C TRP A 66 -0.06 12.74 3.92
N LEU A 67 -0.82 12.99 4.99
CA LEU A 67 -0.30 13.37 6.31
C LEU A 67 -0.57 12.28 7.37
N THR A 68 -1.63 11.50 7.18
CA THR A 68 -2.13 10.47 8.10
C THR A 68 -2.45 9.15 7.38
N LEU A 69 -2.64 8.09 8.16
CA LEU A 69 -3.16 6.81 7.65
C LEU A 69 -4.59 6.94 7.07
N ALA A 70 -5.38 7.90 7.54
CA ALA A 70 -6.70 8.21 7.00
C ALA A 70 -6.66 8.81 5.59
N ASP A 71 -5.60 9.56 5.24
CA ASP A 71 -5.46 10.13 3.89
C ASP A 71 -5.18 9.03 2.87
N ILE A 72 -4.27 8.10 3.21
CA ILE A 72 -4.04 6.86 2.44
C ILE A 72 -5.36 6.08 2.30
N ALA A 73 -6.15 5.97 3.39
CA ALA A 73 -7.47 5.34 3.38
C ALA A 73 -8.45 5.99 2.39
N ALA A 74 -8.46 7.32 2.34
CA ALA A 74 -9.36 8.09 1.51
C ALA A 74 -8.99 7.97 0.03
N THR A 75 -7.70 8.04 -0.30
CA THR A 75 -7.19 7.79 -1.66
C THR A 75 -7.55 6.38 -2.13
N LEU A 76 -7.31 5.35 -1.30
CA LEU A 76 -7.68 3.97 -1.65
C LEU A 76 -9.19 3.79 -1.84
N LYS A 77 -10.03 4.34 -0.95
CA LYS A 77 -11.51 4.28 -1.11
C LYS A 77 -12.02 5.03 -2.35
N ARG A 78 -11.26 6.01 -2.85
CA ARG A 78 -11.58 6.78 -4.05
C ARG A 78 -11.13 6.07 -5.34
N LEU A 79 -10.03 5.33 -5.30
CA LEU A 79 -9.42 4.70 -6.47
C LEU A 79 -9.79 3.22 -6.63
N ALA A 80 -9.85 2.44 -5.55
CA ALA A 80 -10.15 1.02 -5.62
C ALA A 80 -11.63 0.77 -5.94
N PRO A 81 -11.96 0.12 -7.08
CA PRO A 81 -13.32 -0.36 -7.34
C PRO A 81 -13.70 -1.41 -6.30
N GLN A 82 -14.96 -1.38 -5.82
CA GLN A 82 -15.45 -2.37 -4.84
C GLN A 82 -15.86 -3.69 -5.50
N GLU A 83 -14.98 -4.33 -6.28
CA GLU A 83 -15.23 -5.66 -6.84
C GLU A 83 -13.92 -6.44 -7.12
N ASP A 84 -13.84 -7.67 -6.58
CA ASP A 84 -12.83 -8.72 -6.79
C ASP A 84 -11.38 -8.33 -7.20
N TYR A 85 -10.53 -8.01 -6.20
CA TYR A 85 -9.08 -8.13 -6.38
C TYR A 85 -8.63 -9.60 -6.26
N GLN A 86 -8.13 -10.16 -7.36
CA GLN A 86 -7.47 -11.47 -7.40
C GLN A 86 -5.94 -11.26 -7.52
N PRO A 87 -5.12 -11.70 -6.56
CA PRO A 87 -3.67 -11.56 -6.62
C PRO A 87 -3.03 -12.61 -7.55
N GLU A 88 -3.21 -12.50 -8.86
CA GLU A 88 -2.50 -13.30 -9.86
C GLU A 88 -1.89 -12.43 -10.97
N GLY A 89 -0.56 -12.55 -11.17
CA GLY A 89 0.06 -12.23 -12.47
C GLY A 89 1.37 -11.41 -12.49
N HIS A 90 1.69 -10.61 -11.48
CA HIS A 90 2.81 -9.65 -11.57
C HIS A 90 4.20 -10.18 -11.16
N LEU A 91 4.68 -11.21 -11.86
CA LEU A 91 6.12 -11.48 -12.01
C LEU A 91 6.62 -10.91 -13.34
N LYS A 92 6.99 -9.61 -13.33
CA LYS A 92 7.54 -8.92 -14.50
C LYS A 92 8.96 -9.42 -14.81
N GLY A 93 9.08 -10.15 -15.93
CA GLY A 93 10.29 -10.41 -16.73
C GLY A 93 11.65 -10.39 -16.03
N GLN A 94 12.23 -11.58 -15.78
CA GLN A 94 13.68 -11.70 -15.60
C GLN A 94 14.39 -11.72 -16.97
N PRO A 95 15.37 -10.82 -17.23
CA PRO A 95 16.23 -10.95 -18.40
C PRO A 95 17.34 -11.97 -18.09
N GLN A 96 17.14 -13.24 -18.48
CA GLN A 96 18.20 -14.25 -18.38
C GLN A 96 18.78 -14.61 -19.76
N GLY A 97 19.97 -14.06 -20.00
CA GLY A 97 21.12 -14.80 -20.54
C GLY A 97 21.02 -15.41 -21.94
N VAL A 98 21.74 -14.82 -22.90
CA VAL A 98 22.11 -15.51 -24.14
C VAL A 98 23.04 -16.69 -23.85
N ARG A 99 22.78 -17.86 -24.46
CA ARG A 99 23.68 -18.99 -24.83
C ARG A 99 22.85 -20.28 -24.97
N ALA A 100 23.14 -21.19 -25.91
CA ALA A 100 24.19 -21.22 -26.94
C ALA A 100 23.65 -21.89 -28.23
#